data_AF-A0A6P7YDA8-F1
#
_entry.id   AF-A0A6P7YDA8-F1
#
_cell.length_a   1.000
_cell.length_b   1.000
_cell.length_c   1.000
_cell.angle_alpha   90.00
_cell.angle_beta   90.00
_cell.angle_gamma   90.00
#
_symmetry.space_group_name_H-M   'P 1'
#
loop_
_entity.id
_entity.type
_entity.pdbx_description
1 polymer ?
#
loop_
_entity_poly.entity_id
_entity_poly.type
_entity_poly.pdbx_seq_one_letter_code
_entity_poly.pdbx_strand_id
1 'polypeptide(L)'
;MKDFTEEGLDYYLQKKMDHRHCLVSRVVEEVEKTIQQLTMEISTKDARFQPISESGIYNKNIKVLAPAQLLITVPLCGLAGYKQHKRRRWRYYTLNGTRLVSPVMGPEKLHQWLEMEQFLKRSWQWCEADVILEGDIVPAKVLGLFQALLETSITSCNLSHKVSIIETFGPVIKIIVETSELQVEVELVPTVEIPTCWPKKARWPRFLKWWPSKEKSRCIKSFGFDLMARSNYHWQLSFLRAERVLIEGIDDDGGCRMKCFRIIRQMKEDIWCTASKPVITSYHLKTLLLWTCEKYPRSKDWRNFKKCFLRLVKKLHKCVSQHFLTHYFIKGTNLFKYANAHELDMVAQKLADFLQNPAHCIN
;
A
#
# COMPACT_ATOMS: atom_id res chain seq x y z
N MET A 1 9.43 -24.56 -32.89
CA MET A 1 9.12 -23.89 -31.61
C MET A 1 9.13 -22.40 -31.87
N LYS A 2 8.04 -21.67 -31.60
CA LYS A 2 8.03 -20.21 -31.77
C LYS A 2 8.98 -19.60 -30.74
N ASP A 3 10.00 -18.89 -31.22
CA ASP A 3 10.88 -18.14 -30.36
C ASP A 3 10.09 -17.13 -29.54
N PHE A 4 10.51 -16.94 -28.28
CA PHE A 4 10.04 -15.86 -27.41
C PHE A 4 10.54 -14.52 -27.97
N THR A 5 9.89 -14.03 -29.02
CA THR A 5 10.24 -12.78 -29.70
C THR A 5 9.77 -11.58 -28.88
N GLU A 6 10.61 -10.56 -28.81
CA GLU A 6 10.32 -9.30 -28.11
C GLU A 6 9.04 -8.64 -28.65
N GLU A 7 8.79 -8.79 -29.95
CA GLU A 7 7.60 -8.30 -30.66
C GLU A 7 6.31 -9.02 -30.24
N GLY A 8 6.32 -10.35 -30.08
CA GLY A 8 5.14 -11.11 -29.67
C GLY A 8 4.73 -10.81 -28.22
N LEU A 9 5.73 -10.64 -27.35
CA LEU A 9 5.53 -10.20 -25.97
C LEU A 9 5.02 -8.76 -25.93
N ASP A 10 5.67 -7.85 -26.65
CA ASP A 10 5.27 -6.44 -26.70
C ASP A 10 3.85 -6.26 -27.27
N TYR A 11 3.47 -7.00 -28.31
CA TYR A 11 2.11 -6.95 -28.87
C TYR A 11 1.05 -7.48 -27.90
N TYR A 12 1.27 -8.66 -27.30
CA TYR A 12 0.36 -9.23 -26.30
C TYR A 12 0.14 -8.26 -25.12
N LEU A 13 1.23 -7.66 -24.66
CA LEU A 13 1.23 -6.77 -23.51
C LEU A 13 0.62 -5.41 -23.82
N GLN A 14 0.92 -4.82 -24.97
CA GLN A 14 0.40 -3.51 -25.32
C GLN A 14 -1.13 -3.54 -25.47
N LYS A 15 -1.66 -4.55 -26.18
CA LYS A 15 -3.10 -4.73 -26.34
C LYS A 15 -3.84 -4.98 -25.00
N LYS A 16 -3.29 -5.84 -24.12
CA LYS A 16 -3.91 -6.10 -22.81
C LYS A 16 -3.75 -4.95 -21.83
N MET A 17 -2.59 -4.29 -21.82
CA MET A 17 -2.30 -3.20 -20.87
C MET A 17 -3.14 -1.96 -21.14
N ASP A 18 -3.37 -1.60 -22.40
CA ASP A 18 -4.14 -0.40 -22.76
C ASP A 18 -5.61 -0.56 -22.38
N HIS A 19 -6.23 -1.71 -22.71
CA HIS A 19 -7.61 -1.99 -22.34
C HIS A 19 -7.81 -2.01 -20.82
N ARG A 20 -6.89 -2.67 -20.10
CA ARG A 20 -6.86 -2.66 -18.64
C ARG A 20 -6.71 -1.26 -18.07
N HIS A 21 -5.79 -0.46 -18.60
CA HIS A 21 -5.55 0.89 -18.11
C HIS A 21 -6.82 1.75 -18.24
N CYS A 22 -7.51 1.65 -19.38
CA CYS A 22 -8.79 2.33 -19.61
C CYS A 22 -9.87 1.88 -18.61
N LEU A 23 -10.03 0.56 -18.42
CA LEU A 23 -10.97 0.01 -17.43
C LEU A 23 -10.67 0.53 -16.02
N VAL A 24 -9.43 0.38 -15.56
CA VAL A 24 -9.02 0.79 -14.21
C VAL A 24 -9.17 2.31 -14.02
N SER A 25 -8.88 3.12 -15.05
CA SER A 25 -9.09 4.58 -14.97
C SER A 25 -10.56 4.92 -14.69
N ARG A 26 -11.49 4.38 -15.49
CA ARG A 26 -12.92 4.63 -15.35
C ARG A 26 -13.45 4.17 -13.99
N VAL A 27 -13.06 2.96 -13.58
CA VAL A 27 -13.40 2.41 -12.25
C VAL A 27 -12.89 3.32 -11.13
N VAL A 28 -11.63 3.76 -11.19
CA VAL A 28 -11.04 4.65 -10.18
C VAL A 28 -11.77 5.98 -10.12
N GLU A 29 -12.10 6.59 -11.25
CA GLU A 29 -12.83 7.86 -11.31
C GLU A 29 -14.25 7.76 -10.72
N GLU A 30 -14.97 6.67 -10.98
CA GLU A 30 -16.31 6.45 -10.40
C GLU A 30 -16.27 6.22 -8.89
N VAL A 31 -15.33 5.38 -8.42
CA VAL A 31 -15.15 5.13 -6.99
C VAL A 31 -14.73 6.41 -6.30
N GLU A 32 -13.77 7.16 -6.87
CA GLU A 32 -13.28 8.40 -6.31
C GLU A 32 -14.42 9.40 -6.06
N LYS A 33 -15.31 9.61 -7.04
CA LYS A 33 -16.48 10.50 -6.87
C LYS A 33 -17.38 10.07 -5.71
N THR A 34 -17.67 8.77 -5.62
CA THR A 34 -18.50 8.23 -4.54
C THR A 34 -17.83 8.39 -3.16
N ILE A 35 -16.52 8.14 -3.06
CA ILE A 35 -15.78 8.29 -1.80
C ILE A 35 -15.58 9.76 -1.43
N GLN A 36 -15.39 10.66 -2.40
CA GLN A 36 -15.33 12.11 -2.18
C GLN A 36 -16.64 12.61 -1.55
N GLN A 37 -17.79 12.19 -2.09
CA GLN A 37 -19.09 12.54 -1.52
C GLN A 37 -19.23 12.04 -0.07
N LEU A 38 -18.90 10.76 0.18
CA LEU A 38 -18.98 10.18 1.52
C LEU A 38 -18.04 10.87 2.51
N THR A 39 -16.78 11.10 2.13
CA THR A 39 -15.80 11.73 3.01
C THR A 39 -16.08 13.21 3.25
N MET A 40 -16.74 13.91 2.32
CA MET A 40 -17.25 15.26 2.54
C MET A 40 -18.34 15.27 3.61
N GLU A 41 -19.33 14.37 3.51
CA GLU A 41 -20.39 14.25 4.51
C GLU A 41 -19.86 13.79 5.89
N ILE A 42 -18.84 12.92 5.91
CA ILE A 42 -18.18 12.56 7.17
C ILE A 42 -17.45 13.78 7.77
N SER A 43 -16.79 14.59 6.93
CA SER A 43 -16.09 15.79 7.38
C SER A 43 -17.01 16.87 7.94
N THR A 44 -18.26 16.97 7.49
CA THR A 44 -19.25 17.92 8.05
C THR A 44 -19.75 17.46 9.42
N LYS A 45 -19.85 16.14 9.63
CA LYS A 45 -20.23 15.52 10.92
C LYS A 45 -19.09 15.50 11.93
N ASP A 46 -17.85 15.28 11.48
CA ASP A 46 -16.66 15.24 12.32
C ASP A 46 -15.42 15.78 11.59
N ALA A 47 -14.95 16.94 12.05
CA ALA A 47 -13.81 17.65 11.46
C ALA A 47 -12.45 16.94 11.60
N ARG A 48 -12.36 15.84 12.37
CA ARG A 48 -11.14 15.03 12.47
C ARG A 48 -10.84 14.30 11.15
N PHE A 49 -11.85 14.01 10.34
CA PHE A 49 -11.69 13.32 9.06
C PHE A 49 -11.67 14.31 7.92
N GLN A 50 -10.56 14.36 7.17
CA GLN A 50 -10.44 15.23 6.02
C GLN A 50 -11.11 14.59 4.80
N PRO A 51 -11.89 15.34 4.01
CA PRO A 51 -12.39 14.85 2.74
C PRO A 51 -11.23 14.60 1.79
N ILE A 52 -11.34 13.55 0.98
CA ILE A 52 -10.41 13.39 -0.15
C ILE A 52 -10.76 14.45 -1.19
N SER A 53 -9.79 15.23 -1.67
CA SER A 53 -10.07 16.39 -2.55
C SER A 53 -9.25 16.41 -3.84
N GLU A 54 -8.30 15.47 -4.00
CA GLU A 54 -7.58 15.30 -5.26
C GLU A 54 -8.43 14.44 -6.21
N SER A 55 -8.38 14.73 -7.52
CA SER A 55 -9.07 13.97 -8.56
C SER A 55 -8.09 13.24 -9.48
N GLY A 56 -8.49 12.07 -9.99
CA GLY A 56 -7.80 11.30 -11.02
C GLY A 56 -6.88 10.18 -10.51
N ILE A 57 -6.29 9.43 -11.45
CA ILE A 57 -5.42 8.26 -11.21
C ILE A 57 -4.20 8.60 -10.31
N TYR A 58 -3.81 9.88 -10.27
CA TYR A 58 -2.68 10.38 -9.48
C TYR A 58 -3.06 10.86 -8.08
N ASN A 59 -4.33 10.73 -7.66
CA ASN A 59 -4.76 11.05 -6.31
C ASN A 59 -3.80 10.41 -5.28
N LYS A 60 -3.24 11.22 -4.36
CA LYS A 60 -2.29 10.73 -3.35
C LYS A 60 -2.84 9.67 -2.42
N ASN A 61 -4.16 9.65 -2.28
CA ASN A 61 -4.88 8.83 -1.35
C ASN A 61 -5.34 7.50 -1.93
N ILE A 62 -5.41 7.35 -3.27
CA ILE A 62 -5.89 6.12 -3.93
C ILE A 62 -4.71 5.26 -4.37
N LYS A 63 -4.79 3.95 -4.09
CA LYS A 63 -3.83 2.94 -4.53
C LYS A 63 -4.55 1.74 -5.12
N VAL A 64 -4.32 1.48 -6.41
CA VAL A 64 -4.84 0.31 -7.11
C VAL A 64 -4.07 -0.95 -6.70
N LEU A 65 -4.72 -1.86 -5.98
CA LEU A 65 -4.16 -3.15 -5.59
C LEU A 65 -4.33 -4.16 -6.72
N ALA A 66 -5.56 -4.28 -7.24
CA ALA A 66 -5.99 -5.07 -8.40
C ALA A 66 -7.11 -4.32 -9.14
N PRO A 67 -7.57 -4.76 -10.32
CA PRO A 67 -8.63 -4.05 -11.07
C PRO A 67 -9.91 -3.79 -10.27
N ALA A 68 -10.30 -4.73 -9.42
CA ALA A 68 -11.48 -4.67 -8.56
C ALA A 68 -11.15 -4.42 -7.08
N GLN A 69 -9.91 -4.01 -6.75
CA GLN A 69 -9.48 -3.82 -5.36
C GLN A 69 -8.66 -2.52 -5.21
N LEU A 70 -9.18 -1.60 -4.40
CA LEU A 70 -8.57 -0.31 -4.12
C LEU A 70 -8.28 -0.15 -2.63
N LEU A 71 -7.19 0.56 -2.32
CA LEU A 71 -6.89 1.06 -0.99
C LEU A 71 -6.98 2.58 -1.04
N ILE A 72 -7.80 3.18 -0.17
CA ILE A 72 -7.97 4.62 -0.08
C ILE A 72 -7.64 5.08 1.35
N THR A 73 -6.64 5.94 1.48
CA THR A 73 -6.31 6.57 2.75
C THR A 73 -7.22 7.77 3.00
N VAL A 74 -7.82 7.86 4.18
CA VAL A 74 -8.62 9.02 4.60
C VAL A 74 -7.76 9.87 5.56
N PRO A 75 -7.28 11.05 5.15
CA PRO A 75 -6.39 11.85 5.99
C PRO A 75 -7.09 12.32 7.26
N LEU A 76 -6.34 12.35 8.35
CA LEU A 76 -6.80 12.83 9.65
C LEU A 76 -6.24 14.23 9.94
N CYS A 77 -7.12 15.14 10.35
CA CYS A 77 -6.83 16.54 10.64
C CYS A 77 -6.62 16.80 12.13
N GLY A 78 -6.06 17.96 12.47
CA GLY A 78 -6.00 18.42 13.86
C GLY A 78 -4.85 17.83 14.69
N LEU A 79 -3.89 17.14 14.07
CA LEU A 79 -2.65 16.66 14.70
C LEU A 79 -1.45 17.22 13.94
N ALA A 80 -0.64 18.07 14.58
CA ALA A 80 0.52 18.70 13.92
C ALA A 80 1.73 18.88 14.85
N GLY A 81 2.91 19.06 14.23
CA GLY A 81 4.17 19.23 14.93
C GLY A 81 4.66 17.95 15.62
N TYR A 82 4.56 16.82 14.91
CA TYR A 82 4.94 15.51 15.43
C TYR A 82 6.41 15.46 15.90
N LYS A 83 6.64 14.96 17.12
CA LYS A 83 7.96 14.70 17.71
C LYS A 83 8.03 13.27 18.23
N GLN A 84 9.03 12.54 17.74
CA GLN A 84 9.25 11.15 18.16
C GLN A 84 9.99 11.08 19.50
N HIS A 85 9.26 10.78 20.57
CA HIS A 85 9.80 10.57 21.94
C HIS A 85 10.66 9.30 22.07
N LYS A 86 11.49 9.25 23.12
CA LYS A 86 12.20 8.02 23.51
C LYS A 86 11.21 7.04 24.15
N ARG A 87 11.38 5.75 23.81
CA ARG A 87 10.48 4.63 24.15
C ARG A 87 9.94 4.68 25.60
N ARG A 88 8.61 4.65 25.74
CA ARG A 88 7.93 4.09 26.91
C ARG A 88 7.83 2.56 26.78
N ARG A 89 7.59 1.85 27.90
CA ARG A 89 7.22 0.42 27.88
C ARG A 89 5.93 0.25 27.07
N TRP A 90 5.84 -0.82 26.28
CA TRP A 90 4.62 -1.14 25.55
C TRP A 90 3.46 -1.27 26.53
N ARG A 91 2.37 -0.54 26.28
CA ARG A 91 1.11 -0.73 26.98
C ARG A 91 0.22 -1.64 26.12
N TYR A 92 -0.73 -2.32 26.71
CA TYR A 92 -1.67 -3.13 25.97
C TYR A 92 -3.00 -2.96 26.65
N TYR A 93 -4.08 -2.95 25.87
CA TYR A 93 -5.41 -2.72 26.41
C TYR A 93 -6.39 -3.65 25.73
N THR A 94 -7.56 -3.84 26.34
CA THR A 94 -8.76 -4.30 25.65
C THR A 94 -9.42 -3.10 24.96
N LEU A 95 -10.31 -3.34 23.99
CA LEU A 95 -11.09 -2.26 23.36
C LEU A 95 -11.97 -1.51 24.38
N ASN A 96 -12.29 -2.16 25.50
CA ASN A 96 -13.02 -1.58 26.63
C ASN A 96 -12.11 -0.79 27.59
N GLY A 97 -10.80 -0.73 27.32
CA GLY A 97 -9.84 0.07 28.08
C GLY A 97 -9.15 -0.64 29.24
N THR A 98 -9.38 -1.93 29.45
CA THR A 98 -8.70 -2.70 30.50
C THR A 98 -7.25 -2.94 30.11
N ARG A 99 -6.30 -2.51 30.95
CA ARG A 99 -4.87 -2.71 30.69
C ARG A 99 -4.48 -4.19 30.78
N LEU A 100 -3.78 -4.66 29.76
CA LEU A 100 -3.22 -6.01 29.66
C LEU A 100 -1.76 -5.99 30.11
N VAL A 101 -1.37 -7.02 30.87
CA VAL A 101 -0.02 -7.17 31.44
C VAL A 101 1.01 -7.56 30.36
N SER A 102 0.57 -8.27 29.32
CA SER A 102 1.39 -8.70 28.19
C SER A 102 0.63 -8.64 26.87
N PRO A 103 1.31 -8.38 25.75
CA PRO A 103 0.69 -8.53 24.43
C PRO A 103 0.31 -9.98 24.18
N VAL A 104 -0.79 -10.21 23.47
CA VAL A 104 -1.05 -11.49 22.80
C VAL A 104 -0.01 -11.72 21.69
N MET A 105 0.39 -10.66 20.98
CA MET A 105 1.44 -10.69 19.96
C MET A 105 2.37 -9.49 20.09
N GLY A 106 3.68 -9.76 20.09
CA GLY A 106 4.70 -8.72 20.08
C GLY A 106 4.51 -7.76 18.92
N PRO A 107 4.76 -6.45 19.11
CA PRO A 107 4.48 -5.44 18.13
C PRO A 107 5.51 -5.50 17.00
N GLU A 108 5.01 -5.50 15.78
CA GLU A 108 5.86 -5.62 14.62
C GLU A 108 6.74 -4.38 14.41
N LYS A 109 7.83 -4.55 13.67
CA LYS A 109 8.74 -3.45 13.37
C LYS A 109 8.07 -2.31 12.60
N LEU A 110 6.99 -2.63 11.86
CA LEU A 110 6.15 -1.67 11.15
C LEU A 110 5.16 -0.94 12.05
N HIS A 111 4.94 -1.38 13.29
CA HIS A 111 3.96 -0.81 14.19
C HIS A 111 4.57 0.26 15.10
N GLN A 112 3.78 1.26 15.45
CA GLN A 112 4.19 2.37 16.29
C GLN A 112 3.00 2.92 17.10
N TRP A 113 3.32 3.43 18.30
CA TRP A 113 2.40 4.19 19.15
C TRP A 113 2.20 5.60 18.63
N LEU A 114 1.00 6.08 18.82
CA LEU A 114 0.68 7.47 18.65
C LEU A 114 0.13 8.00 19.97
N GLU A 115 0.92 8.86 20.61
CA GLU A 115 0.55 9.50 21.87
C GLU A 115 0.16 10.95 21.59
N MET A 116 -0.81 11.47 22.32
CA MET A 116 -1.20 12.87 22.20
C MET A 116 -0.03 13.83 22.49
N GLU A 117 0.86 13.47 23.41
CA GLU A 117 2.06 14.24 23.77
C GLU A 117 3.11 14.30 22.66
N GLN A 118 2.97 13.49 21.59
CA GLN A 118 3.87 13.55 20.43
C GLN A 118 3.53 14.72 19.49
N PHE A 119 2.38 15.38 19.65
CA PHE A 119 1.97 16.50 18.80
C PHE A 119 2.04 17.82 19.57
N LEU A 120 2.62 18.85 18.95
CA LEU A 120 2.68 20.19 19.51
C LEU A 120 1.33 20.92 19.40
N LYS A 121 0.63 20.71 18.29
CA LYS A 121 -0.69 21.29 18.03
C LYS A 121 -1.69 20.15 17.90
N ARG A 122 -2.74 20.22 18.69
CA ARG A 122 -3.81 19.22 18.76
C ARG A 122 -5.16 19.93 18.84
N SER A 123 -6.11 19.51 18.01
CA SER A 123 -7.50 19.95 18.16
C SER A 123 -8.13 19.28 19.38
N TRP A 124 -9.09 19.96 20.00
CA TRP A 124 -9.72 19.50 21.24
C TRP A 124 -10.51 18.19 21.06
N GLN A 125 -11.05 17.91 19.86
CA GLN A 125 -11.77 16.66 19.55
C GLN A 125 -10.90 15.41 19.69
N TRP A 126 -9.57 15.56 19.61
CA TRP A 126 -8.66 14.44 19.84
C TRP A 126 -8.52 14.09 21.31
N CYS A 127 -8.95 14.95 22.23
CA CYS A 127 -8.91 14.69 23.68
C CYS A 127 -10.11 13.84 24.17
N GLU A 128 -11.06 13.54 23.30
CA GLU A 128 -12.27 12.81 23.65
C GLU A 128 -11.99 11.32 23.90
N ALA A 129 -12.79 10.73 24.80
CA ALA A 129 -12.66 9.34 25.22
C ALA A 129 -13.05 8.34 24.13
N ASP A 130 -13.68 8.80 23.06
CA ASP A 130 -14.07 8.02 21.89
C ASP A 130 -12.87 7.57 21.05
N VAL A 131 -11.73 8.28 21.10
CA VAL A 131 -10.49 7.98 20.36
C VAL A 131 -9.26 7.75 21.25
N ILE A 132 -9.26 8.26 22.48
CA ILE A 132 -8.13 8.12 23.42
C ILE A 132 -8.28 6.92 24.36
N LEU A 133 -7.13 6.35 24.73
CA LEU A 133 -7.00 5.55 25.94
C LEU A 133 -5.66 5.82 26.65
N GLU A 134 -5.69 6.21 27.94
CA GLU A 134 -4.49 6.55 28.75
C GLU A 134 -3.47 7.48 28.02
N GLY A 135 -3.96 8.43 27.23
CA GLY A 135 -3.17 9.38 26.44
C GLY A 135 -2.68 8.88 25.08
N ASP A 136 -2.94 7.61 24.74
CA ASP A 136 -2.69 7.01 23.43
C ASP A 136 -3.89 7.25 22.50
N ILE A 137 -3.63 7.62 21.24
CA ILE A 137 -4.64 7.64 20.19
C ILE A 137 -4.77 6.22 19.65
N VAL A 138 -5.90 5.56 19.90
CA VAL A 138 -6.08 4.12 19.62
C VAL A 138 -6.71 3.94 18.23
N PRO A 139 -6.04 3.24 17.28
CA PRO A 139 -6.57 3.13 15.93
C PRO A 139 -7.90 2.37 15.84
N ALA A 140 -8.16 1.33 16.64
CA ALA A 140 -9.46 0.67 16.66
C ALA A 140 -10.61 1.61 17.03
N LYS A 141 -10.36 2.52 17.98
CA LYS A 141 -11.34 3.50 18.41
C LYS A 141 -11.65 4.51 17.30
N VAL A 142 -10.61 5.02 16.64
CA VAL A 142 -10.74 5.87 15.45
C VAL A 142 -11.49 5.16 14.32
N LEU A 143 -11.21 3.87 14.10
CA LEU A 143 -11.92 3.05 13.12
C LEU A 143 -13.40 2.88 13.48
N GLY A 144 -13.73 2.55 14.73
CA GLY A 144 -15.13 2.40 15.17
C GLY A 144 -15.94 3.68 14.98
N LEU A 145 -15.36 4.83 15.34
CA LEU A 145 -15.95 6.14 15.08
C LEU A 145 -16.13 6.38 13.57
N PHE A 146 -15.09 6.15 12.77
CA PHE A 146 -15.16 6.36 11.32
C PHE A 146 -16.21 5.45 10.67
N GLN A 147 -16.33 4.20 11.12
CA GLN A 147 -17.33 3.25 10.63
C GLN A 147 -18.76 3.72 10.93
N ALA A 148 -19.03 4.17 12.16
CA ALA A 148 -20.34 4.72 12.52
C ALA A 148 -20.69 5.96 11.67
N LEU A 149 -19.73 6.85 11.46
CA LEU A 149 -19.91 8.01 10.58
C LEU A 149 -20.17 7.58 9.13
N LEU A 150 -19.43 6.60 8.62
CA LEU A 150 -19.59 6.05 7.28
C LEU A 150 -20.98 5.45 7.07
N GLU A 151 -21.49 4.65 8.01
CA GLU A 151 -22.84 4.05 7.96
C GLU A 151 -23.93 5.12 7.87
N THR A 152 -23.86 6.13 8.75
CA THR A 152 -24.83 7.24 8.71
C THR A 152 -24.71 8.04 7.42
N SER A 153 -23.50 8.29 6.91
CA SER A 153 -23.26 9.07 5.70
C SER A 153 -23.68 8.34 4.43
N ILE A 154 -23.57 7.01 4.35
CA ILE A 154 -24.12 6.23 3.22
C ILE A 154 -25.64 6.45 3.12
N THR A 155 -26.32 6.48 4.27
CA THR A 155 -27.77 6.72 4.34
C THR A 155 -28.11 8.17 4.00
N SER A 156 -27.43 9.14 4.62
CA SER A 156 -27.64 10.58 4.38
C SER A 156 -27.38 10.99 2.92
N CYS A 157 -26.40 10.37 2.25
CA CYS A 157 -26.08 10.63 0.85
C CYS A 157 -26.93 9.84 -0.16
N ASN A 158 -27.89 9.03 0.28
CA ASN A 158 -28.69 8.12 -0.56
C ASN A 158 -27.85 7.14 -1.39
N LEU A 159 -26.71 6.69 -0.85
CA LEU A 159 -25.75 5.81 -1.55
C LEU A 159 -25.94 4.33 -1.22
N SER A 160 -26.96 3.94 -0.46
CA SER A 160 -27.19 2.55 -0.04
C SER A 160 -27.42 1.56 -1.21
N HIS A 161 -27.83 2.06 -2.38
CA HIS A 161 -27.96 1.24 -3.59
C HIS A 161 -26.62 1.00 -4.31
N LYS A 162 -25.60 1.83 -4.02
CA LYS A 162 -24.30 1.84 -4.69
C LYS A 162 -23.17 1.35 -3.80
N VAL A 163 -23.30 1.53 -2.48
CA VAL A 163 -22.26 1.26 -1.50
C VAL A 163 -22.80 0.34 -0.41
N SER A 164 -22.10 -0.77 -0.17
CA SER A 164 -22.38 -1.68 0.94
C SER A 164 -21.13 -1.91 1.78
N ILE A 165 -21.29 -1.98 3.10
CA ILE A 165 -20.18 -2.25 4.01
C ILE A 165 -20.01 -3.77 4.15
N ILE A 166 -18.76 -4.23 4.10
CA ILE A 166 -18.42 -5.64 4.31
C ILE A 166 -18.11 -5.83 5.79
N GLU A 167 -18.85 -6.71 6.46
CA GLU A 167 -18.50 -7.15 7.81
C GLU A 167 -17.17 -7.91 7.76
N THR A 168 -16.16 -7.40 8.47
CA THR A 168 -14.85 -8.06 8.55
C THR A 168 -14.45 -8.29 9.99
N PHE A 169 -13.86 -9.47 10.23
CA PHE A 169 -13.21 -9.78 11.50
C PHE A 169 -11.83 -9.10 11.54
N GLY A 170 -11.79 -7.82 11.91
CA GLY A 170 -10.54 -7.10 12.10
C GLY A 170 -10.64 -5.56 12.02
N PRO A 171 -9.53 -4.85 12.28
CA PRO A 171 -9.47 -3.39 12.28
C PRO A 171 -9.27 -2.82 10.86
N VAL A 172 -10.15 -3.19 9.95
CA VAL A 172 -10.11 -2.74 8.55
C VAL A 172 -11.53 -2.45 8.11
N ILE A 173 -11.76 -1.28 7.51
CA ILE A 173 -13.07 -0.92 6.98
C ILE A 173 -13.06 -1.18 5.48
N LYS A 174 -13.93 -2.08 5.05
CA LYS A 174 -14.07 -2.45 3.64
C LYS A 174 -15.49 -2.20 3.19
N ILE A 175 -15.61 -1.65 1.99
CA ILE A 175 -16.90 -1.45 1.33
C ILE A 175 -16.84 -2.04 -0.08
N ILE A 176 -17.99 -2.43 -0.61
CA ILE A 176 -18.17 -2.66 -2.03
C ILE A 176 -18.78 -1.41 -2.63
N VAL A 177 -18.23 -0.97 -3.76
CA VAL A 177 -18.78 0.11 -4.58
C VAL A 177 -19.20 -0.47 -5.92
N GLU A 178 -20.48 -0.31 -6.25
CA GLU A 178 -21.03 -0.61 -7.57
C GLU A 178 -20.56 0.47 -8.56
N THR A 179 -19.86 0.06 -9.61
CA THR A 179 -19.47 0.93 -10.73
C THR A 179 -20.15 0.46 -12.01
N SER A 180 -20.12 1.28 -13.06
CA SER A 180 -20.68 0.90 -14.35
C SER A 180 -20.02 -0.34 -14.98
N GLU A 181 -18.77 -0.62 -14.60
CA GLU A 181 -17.97 -1.71 -15.18
C GLU A 181 -17.95 -2.96 -14.31
N LEU A 182 -17.79 -2.81 -12.98
CA LEU A 182 -17.66 -3.93 -12.04
C LEU A 182 -17.87 -3.51 -10.56
N GLN A 183 -18.08 -4.50 -9.69
CA GLN A 183 -18.06 -4.31 -8.23
C GLN A 183 -16.62 -4.19 -7.72
N VAL A 184 -16.34 -3.12 -6.97
CA VAL A 184 -15.00 -2.82 -6.46
C VAL A 184 -14.96 -2.96 -4.95
N GLU A 185 -14.04 -3.77 -4.44
CA GLU A 185 -13.69 -3.78 -3.01
C GLU A 185 -12.76 -2.60 -2.69
N VAL A 186 -13.20 -1.74 -1.78
CA VAL A 186 -12.45 -0.55 -1.34
C VAL A 186 -12.12 -0.67 0.13
N GLU A 187 -10.83 -0.69 0.45
CA GLU A 187 -10.30 -0.59 1.82
C GLU A 187 -10.14 0.88 2.19
N LEU A 188 -10.93 1.39 3.13
CA LEU A 188 -10.82 2.75 3.66
C LEU A 188 -9.99 2.77 4.93
N VAL A 189 -8.95 3.60 4.95
CA VAL A 189 -7.96 3.61 6.05
C VAL A 189 -7.72 5.02 6.56
N PRO A 190 -8.26 5.38 7.74
CA PRO A 190 -7.89 6.59 8.45
C PRO A 190 -6.37 6.67 8.64
N THR A 191 -5.78 7.79 8.24
CA THR A 191 -4.33 7.95 8.11
C THR A 191 -3.87 9.29 8.69
N VAL A 192 -2.95 9.25 9.65
CA VAL A 192 -2.26 10.44 10.15
C VAL A 192 -1.02 10.68 9.29
N GLU A 193 -1.00 11.82 8.59
CA GLU A 193 0.16 12.23 7.81
C GLU A 193 1.20 12.90 8.70
N ILE A 194 2.44 12.42 8.67
CA ILE A 194 3.56 12.99 9.42
C ILE A 194 4.52 13.65 8.42
N PRO A 195 4.32 14.93 8.08
CA PRO A 195 5.21 15.63 7.15
C PRO A 195 6.57 15.92 7.79
N THR A 196 7.56 16.23 6.97
CA THR A 196 8.89 16.78 7.34
C THR A 196 9.77 15.97 8.29
N CYS A 197 9.33 14.79 8.74
CA CYS A 197 10.08 13.91 9.63
C CYS A 197 10.20 12.51 9.04
N TRP A 198 11.42 11.96 8.95
CA TRP A 198 11.62 10.55 8.59
C TRP A 198 11.66 9.67 9.85
N PRO A 199 10.99 8.50 9.88
CA PRO A 199 10.87 7.73 11.10
C PRO A 199 12.22 7.09 11.48
N LYS A 200 12.61 7.16 12.76
CA LYS A 200 13.91 6.61 13.27
C LYS A 200 14.06 5.11 13.01
N LYS A 201 12.95 4.37 12.91
CA LYS A 201 12.92 2.93 12.60
C LYS A 201 13.28 2.64 11.13
N ALA A 202 13.07 3.60 10.23
CA ALA A 202 13.35 3.45 8.82
C ALA A 202 14.77 3.87 8.47
N ARG A 203 15.47 3.01 7.73
CA ARG A 203 16.81 3.27 7.22
C ARG A 203 16.81 3.02 5.73
N TRP A 204 17.29 3.99 4.97
CA TRP A 204 17.56 3.78 3.57
C TRP A 204 18.52 2.60 3.40
N PRO A 205 18.30 1.71 2.41
CA PRO A 205 19.31 0.74 2.01
C PRO A 205 20.67 1.42 1.75
N ARG A 206 21.77 0.72 1.98
CA ARG A 206 23.12 1.25 1.72
C ARG A 206 23.91 0.36 0.76
N PHE A 207 23.21 -0.44 -0.06
CA PHE A 207 23.84 -1.44 -0.90
C PHE A 207 24.79 -0.80 -1.93
N LEU A 208 24.36 0.28 -2.59
CA LEU A 208 25.20 1.10 -3.47
C LEU A 208 24.71 2.56 -3.39
N LYS A 209 25.59 3.54 -3.10
CA LYS A 209 25.25 4.98 -2.95
C LYS A 209 24.73 5.68 -4.24
N TRP A 210 24.35 4.92 -5.26
CA TRP A 210 24.06 5.37 -6.62
C TRP A 210 22.56 5.38 -6.93
N TRP A 211 21.73 4.73 -6.11
CA TRP A 211 20.29 4.71 -6.27
C TRP A 211 19.58 4.99 -4.93
N PRO A 212 18.57 5.88 -4.92
CA PRO A 212 18.40 6.98 -5.87
C PRO A 212 19.51 8.03 -5.67
N SER A 213 19.48 9.13 -6.41
CA SER A 213 20.38 10.26 -6.16
C SER A 213 20.23 10.78 -4.71
N LYS A 214 21.30 11.37 -4.16
CA LYS A 214 21.26 11.95 -2.81
C LYS A 214 20.19 13.04 -2.69
N GLU A 215 19.99 13.84 -3.74
CA GLU A 215 18.94 14.86 -3.81
C GLU A 215 17.55 14.24 -3.75
N LYS A 216 17.27 13.21 -4.57
CA LYS A 216 15.98 12.51 -4.54
C LYS A 216 15.73 11.85 -3.18
N SER A 217 16.75 11.24 -2.56
CA SER A 217 16.62 10.71 -1.19
C SER A 217 16.34 11.79 -0.15
N ARG A 218 16.98 12.96 -0.24
CA ARG A 218 16.71 14.12 0.65
C ARG A 218 15.28 14.62 0.46
N CYS A 219 14.85 14.82 -0.78
CA CYS A 219 13.49 15.23 -1.14
C CYS A 219 12.44 14.23 -0.60
N ILE A 220 12.67 12.94 -0.77
CA ILE A 220 11.77 11.90 -0.24
C ILE A 220 11.65 11.99 1.29
N LYS A 221 12.77 12.19 1.98
CA LYS A 221 12.76 12.30 3.45
C LYS A 221 12.04 13.55 3.93
N SER A 222 12.02 14.64 3.16
CA SER A 222 11.29 15.85 3.54
C SER A 222 9.76 15.70 3.44
N PHE A 223 9.24 14.74 2.66
CA PHE A 223 7.80 14.45 2.67
C PHE A 223 7.33 13.70 3.92
N GLY A 224 8.26 13.03 4.62
CA GLY A 224 7.98 12.31 5.86
C GLY A 224 7.40 10.90 5.65
N PHE A 225 6.44 10.51 6.49
CA PHE A 225 5.81 9.18 6.47
C PHE A 225 4.36 9.27 6.95
N ASP A 226 3.63 8.17 6.83
CA ASP A 226 2.22 8.09 7.21
C ASP A 226 2.02 7.02 8.27
N LEU A 227 0.99 7.20 9.10
CA LEU A 227 0.55 6.26 10.11
C LEU A 227 -0.89 5.83 9.80
N MET A 228 -1.08 4.55 9.50
CA MET A 228 -2.37 3.99 9.10
C MET A 228 -3.05 3.24 10.25
N ALA A 229 -4.35 3.46 10.42
CA ALA A 229 -5.19 2.69 11.33
C ALA A 229 -5.56 1.34 10.70
N ARG A 230 -4.67 0.34 10.82
CA ARG A 230 -4.85 -1.04 10.31
C ARG A 230 -4.61 -2.13 11.35
N SER A 231 -4.52 -1.73 12.62
CA SER A 231 -4.40 -2.67 13.73
C SER A 231 -5.20 -2.12 14.91
N ASN A 232 -5.54 -3.00 15.85
CA ASN A 232 -6.41 -2.59 16.96
C ASN A 232 -5.75 -1.51 17.84
N TYR A 233 -4.46 -1.65 18.12
CA TYR A 233 -3.77 -0.86 19.14
C TYR A 233 -2.60 -0.05 18.62
N HIS A 234 -2.08 -0.39 17.44
CA HIS A 234 -0.86 0.23 16.92
C HIS A 234 -1.10 0.83 15.54
N TRP A 235 -0.48 1.97 15.30
CA TRP A 235 -0.47 2.58 13.98
C TRP A 235 0.58 1.89 13.12
N GLN A 236 0.22 1.59 11.88
CA GLN A 236 1.14 0.97 10.93
C GLN A 236 1.88 2.05 10.14
N LEU A 237 3.21 1.96 10.13
CA LEU A 237 4.07 2.80 9.29
C LEU A 237 3.75 2.55 7.82
N SER A 238 3.56 3.64 7.09
CA SER A 238 3.33 3.65 5.65
C SER A 238 4.29 4.64 4.98
N PHE A 239 4.80 4.22 3.82
CA PHE A 239 5.74 4.98 3.01
C PHE A 239 5.18 5.24 1.61
N LEU A 240 3.85 5.25 1.44
CA LEU A 240 3.22 5.37 0.12
C LEU A 240 3.70 6.60 -0.66
N ARG A 241 3.82 7.76 0.00
CA ARG A 241 4.35 9.00 -0.60
C ARG A 241 5.80 8.83 -1.05
N ALA A 242 6.65 8.31 -0.19
CA ALA A 242 8.06 8.05 -0.50
C ALA A 242 8.24 7.06 -1.66
N GLU A 243 7.46 5.98 -1.67
CA GLU A 243 7.47 4.97 -2.72
C GLU A 243 6.98 5.53 -4.05
N ARG A 244 5.96 6.40 -4.03
CA ARG A 244 5.45 7.07 -5.23
C ARG A 244 6.55 7.89 -5.89
N VAL A 245 7.20 8.78 -5.12
CA VAL A 245 8.28 9.64 -5.64
C VAL A 245 9.48 8.80 -6.14
N LEU A 246 9.75 7.62 -5.56
CA LEU A 246 10.80 6.73 -6.07
C LEU A 246 10.49 6.15 -7.46
N ILE A 247 9.22 5.85 -7.68
CA ILE A 247 8.73 5.21 -8.90
C ILE A 247 8.42 6.25 -9.99
N GLU A 248 8.04 7.46 -9.59
CA GLU A 248 7.87 8.60 -10.48
C GLU A 248 9.22 8.97 -11.13
N GLY A 249 9.20 9.12 -12.46
CA GLY A 249 10.41 9.40 -13.25
C GLY A 249 11.49 8.32 -13.17
N ILE A 250 11.15 7.07 -12.80
CA ILE A 250 12.13 5.99 -12.63
C ILE A 250 12.90 5.65 -13.93
N ASP A 251 12.33 6.02 -15.09
CA ASP A 251 12.89 5.78 -16.42
C ASP A 251 13.24 7.09 -17.15
N ASP A 252 13.33 8.23 -16.45
CA ASP A 252 13.80 9.50 -17.03
C ASP A 252 15.24 9.38 -17.58
N ASP A 253 15.98 8.37 -17.14
CA ASP A 253 17.30 7.99 -17.63
C ASP A 253 17.27 7.08 -18.89
N GLY A 254 16.10 6.88 -19.49
CA GLY A 254 15.87 6.03 -20.67
C GLY A 254 15.87 4.53 -20.37
N GLY A 255 15.68 4.12 -19.11
CA GLY A 255 15.56 2.72 -18.72
C GLY A 255 14.19 2.10 -19.04
N CYS A 256 14.06 0.79 -18.80
CA CYS A 256 12.82 0.04 -18.99
C CYS A 256 12.19 -0.47 -17.66
N ARG A 257 12.50 0.14 -16.51
CA ARG A 257 12.11 -0.34 -15.17
C ARG A 257 10.59 -0.40 -15.01
N MET A 258 9.90 0.66 -15.43
CA MET A 258 8.45 0.77 -15.39
C MET A 258 7.80 -0.22 -16.36
N LYS A 259 8.35 -0.36 -17.58
CA LYS A 259 7.89 -1.37 -18.54
C LYS A 259 7.97 -2.77 -17.91
N CYS A 260 9.12 -3.14 -17.33
CA CYS A 260 9.26 -4.42 -16.62
C CYS A 260 8.30 -4.57 -15.43
N PHE A 261 8.07 -3.50 -14.66
CA PHE A 261 7.16 -3.52 -13.50
C PHE A 261 5.70 -3.73 -13.90
N ARG A 262 5.24 -3.05 -14.95
CA ARG A 262 3.86 -3.22 -15.45
C ARG A 262 3.63 -4.65 -15.94
N ILE A 263 4.62 -5.21 -16.62
CA ILE A 263 4.53 -6.55 -17.22
C ILE A 263 4.58 -7.64 -16.16
N ILE A 264 5.49 -7.55 -15.18
CA ILE A 264 5.54 -8.52 -14.09
C ILE A 264 4.26 -8.46 -13.23
N ARG A 265 3.66 -7.27 -13.08
CA ARG A 265 2.35 -7.13 -12.45
C ARG A 265 1.26 -7.85 -13.25
N GLN A 266 1.21 -7.67 -14.57
CA GLN A 266 0.24 -8.35 -15.43
C GLN A 266 0.38 -9.86 -15.36
N MET A 267 1.61 -10.39 -15.48
CA MET A 267 1.89 -11.83 -15.38
C MET A 267 1.49 -12.42 -14.03
N LYS A 268 1.68 -11.66 -12.94
CA LYS A 268 1.24 -12.05 -11.60
C LYS A 268 -0.28 -12.16 -11.51
N GLU A 269 -1.04 -11.35 -12.23
CA GLU A 269 -2.51 -11.40 -12.21
C GLU A 269 -3.04 -12.49 -13.15
N ASP A 270 -2.47 -12.62 -14.35
CA ASP A 270 -2.99 -13.51 -15.40
C ASP A 270 -2.54 -14.97 -15.26
N ILE A 271 -1.33 -15.22 -14.73
CA ILE A 271 -0.68 -16.54 -14.82
C ILE A 271 -0.30 -17.07 -13.43
N TRP A 272 0.49 -16.28 -12.68
CA TRP A 272 1.12 -16.81 -11.47
C TRP A 272 0.16 -16.82 -10.27
N CYS A 273 -0.63 -15.77 -10.08
CA CYS A 273 -1.55 -15.63 -8.95
C CYS A 273 -2.94 -15.18 -9.43
N THR A 274 -3.69 -16.12 -10.01
CA THR A 274 -5.05 -15.93 -10.54
C THR A 274 -6.15 -15.95 -9.47
N ALA A 275 -5.81 -16.29 -8.23
CA ALA A 275 -6.75 -16.26 -7.11
C ALA A 275 -7.21 -14.83 -6.79
N SER A 276 -8.45 -14.71 -6.30
CA SER A 276 -9.06 -13.43 -5.90
C SER A 276 -8.29 -12.70 -4.79
N LYS A 277 -7.61 -13.47 -3.91
CA LYS A 277 -6.70 -12.97 -2.87
C LYS A 277 -5.30 -13.54 -3.12
N PRO A 278 -4.46 -12.88 -3.92
CA PRO A 278 -3.17 -13.43 -4.31
C PRO A 278 -2.14 -13.30 -3.17
N VAL A 279 -1.41 -14.39 -2.90
CA VAL A 279 -0.29 -14.41 -1.93
C VAL A 279 0.83 -13.40 -2.26
N ILE A 280 0.98 -13.07 -3.56
CA ILE A 280 1.84 -12.00 -4.03
C ILE A 280 0.99 -10.79 -4.39
N THR A 281 1.32 -9.63 -3.82
CA THR A 281 0.64 -8.36 -4.09
C THR A 281 1.48 -7.45 -4.98
N SER A 282 0.87 -6.39 -5.54
CA SER A 282 1.60 -5.34 -6.26
C SER A 282 2.64 -4.64 -5.37
N TYR A 283 2.44 -4.63 -4.05
CA TYR A 283 3.40 -4.11 -3.09
C TYR A 283 4.69 -4.93 -3.02
N HIS A 284 4.58 -6.27 -3.07
CA HIS A 284 5.74 -7.17 -3.13
C HIS A 284 6.55 -6.93 -4.41
N LEU A 285 5.87 -6.83 -5.56
CA LEU A 285 6.53 -6.55 -6.85
C LEU A 285 7.22 -5.18 -6.88
N LYS A 286 6.60 -4.15 -6.27
CA LYS A 286 7.21 -2.82 -6.17
C LYS A 286 8.46 -2.86 -5.27
N THR A 287 8.38 -3.53 -4.13
CA THR A 287 9.53 -3.72 -3.23
C THR A 287 10.66 -4.47 -3.94
N LEU A 288 10.34 -5.50 -4.73
CA LEU A 288 11.29 -6.24 -5.57
C LEU A 288 11.99 -5.33 -6.59
N LEU A 289 11.24 -4.46 -7.26
CA LEU A 289 11.79 -3.49 -8.21
C LEU A 289 12.76 -2.54 -7.53
N LEU A 290 12.38 -1.96 -6.40
CA LEU A 290 13.23 -1.03 -5.64
C LEU A 290 14.56 -1.69 -5.23
N TRP A 291 14.51 -2.92 -4.70
CA TRP A 291 15.73 -3.70 -4.39
C TRP A 291 16.55 -4.07 -5.63
N THR A 292 15.91 -4.21 -6.78
CA THR A 292 16.62 -4.47 -8.03
C THR A 292 17.34 -3.22 -8.52
N CYS A 293 16.75 -2.04 -8.35
CA CYS A 293 17.38 -0.76 -8.64
C CYS A 293 18.58 -0.48 -7.71
N GLU A 294 18.48 -0.83 -6.42
CA GLU A 294 19.64 -0.79 -5.50
C GLU A 294 20.82 -1.65 -5.98
N LYS A 295 20.54 -2.82 -6.57
CA LYS A 295 21.58 -3.72 -7.11
C LYS A 295 22.10 -3.29 -8.48
N TYR A 296 21.26 -2.67 -9.31
CA TYR A 296 21.54 -2.26 -10.68
C TYR A 296 21.17 -0.78 -10.84
N PRO A 297 21.99 0.16 -10.32
CA PRO A 297 21.60 1.56 -10.24
C PRO A 297 21.75 2.31 -11.56
N ARG A 298 22.49 1.79 -12.55
CA ARG A 298 22.85 2.52 -13.77
C ARG A 298 21.82 2.30 -14.88
N SER A 299 21.53 3.34 -15.67
CA SER A 299 20.63 3.26 -16.84
C SER A 299 21.00 2.14 -17.81
N LYS A 300 22.31 1.92 -18.05
CA LYS A 300 22.81 0.83 -18.92
C LYS A 300 22.36 -0.57 -18.50
N ASP A 301 22.12 -0.78 -17.20
CA ASP A 301 21.66 -2.07 -16.67
C ASP A 301 20.19 -2.35 -16.99
N TRP A 302 19.47 -1.33 -17.48
CA TRP A 302 18.04 -1.27 -17.77
C TRP A 302 17.71 -0.97 -19.24
N ARG A 303 18.68 -1.08 -20.15
CA ARG A 303 18.45 -0.83 -21.60
C ARG A 303 17.76 -1.98 -22.32
N ASN A 304 18.14 -3.22 -22.03
CA ASN A 304 17.58 -4.40 -22.69
C ASN A 304 16.37 -4.92 -21.92
N PHE A 305 15.17 -4.72 -22.46
CA PHE A 305 13.92 -5.04 -21.80
C PHE A 305 13.81 -6.51 -21.40
N LYS A 306 14.02 -7.45 -22.34
CA LYS A 306 13.96 -8.90 -22.11
C LYS A 306 14.87 -9.34 -20.96
N LYS A 307 16.13 -8.89 -20.95
CA LYS A 307 17.11 -9.19 -19.89
C LYS A 307 16.69 -8.63 -18.53
N CYS A 308 16.10 -7.43 -18.51
CA CYS A 308 15.68 -6.78 -17.26
C CYS A 308 14.42 -7.42 -16.68
N PHE A 309 13.45 -7.75 -17.53
CA PHE A 309 12.25 -8.46 -17.13
C PHE A 309 12.58 -9.85 -16.56
N LEU A 310 13.36 -10.68 -17.27
CA LEU A 310 13.78 -11.99 -16.78
C LEU A 310 14.58 -11.90 -15.47
N ARG A 311 15.35 -10.82 -15.28
CA ARG A 311 16.06 -10.56 -14.02
C ARG A 311 15.10 -10.31 -12.86
N LEU A 312 14.00 -9.58 -13.07
CA LEU A 312 12.97 -9.41 -12.05
C LEU A 312 12.28 -10.75 -11.75
N VAL A 313 11.92 -11.53 -12.78
CA VAL A 313 11.28 -12.84 -12.58
C VAL A 313 12.18 -13.80 -11.79
N LYS A 314 13.47 -13.89 -12.13
CA LYS A 314 14.46 -14.68 -11.36
C LYS A 314 14.58 -14.23 -9.91
N LYS A 315 14.55 -12.92 -9.66
CA LYS A 315 14.59 -12.37 -8.29
C LYS A 315 13.29 -12.65 -7.54
N LEU A 316 12.13 -12.54 -8.20
CA LEU A 316 10.84 -12.89 -7.62
C LEU A 316 10.83 -14.36 -7.21
N HIS A 317 11.19 -15.26 -8.13
CA HIS A 317 11.32 -16.69 -7.87
C HIS A 317 12.18 -16.93 -6.63
N LYS A 318 13.39 -16.36 -6.57
CA LYS A 318 14.26 -16.49 -5.39
C LYS A 318 13.58 -16.05 -4.09
N CYS A 319 12.95 -14.88 -4.06
CA CYS A 319 12.29 -14.38 -2.86
C CYS A 319 11.11 -15.25 -2.43
N VAL A 320 10.34 -15.75 -3.41
CA VAL A 320 9.18 -16.63 -3.17
C VAL A 320 9.66 -17.99 -2.68
N SER A 321 10.62 -18.66 -3.33
CA SER A 321 11.15 -19.96 -2.89
C SER A 321 11.80 -19.91 -1.50
N GLN A 322 12.30 -18.75 -1.07
CA GLN A 322 12.89 -18.56 0.26
C GLN A 322 11.88 -18.10 1.31
N HIS A 323 10.61 -17.92 0.93
CA HIS A 323 9.56 -17.25 1.72
C HIS A 323 10.06 -15.94 2.37
N PHE A 324 10.93 -15.21 1.65
CA PHE A 324 11.63 -14.06 2.21
C PHE A 324 11.75 -12.89 1.21
N LEU A 325 11.06 -11.80 1.52
CA LEU A 325 11.19 -10.52 0.85
C LEU A 325 11.33 -9.42 1.90
N THR A 326 12.51 -8.80 1.98
CA THR A 326 12.76 -7.77 2.98
C THR A 326 12.06 -6.45 2.61
N HIS A 327 11.44 -5.79 3.59
CA HIS A 327 10.88 -4.46 3.41
C HIS A 327 11.96 -3.45 3.03
N TYR A 328 11.67 -2.54 2.09
CA TYR A 328 12.65 -1.60 1.54
C TYR A 328 13.23 -0.63 2.60
N PHE A 329 12.38 0.03 3.39
CA PHE A 329 12.83 1.00 4.41
C PHE A 329 13.04 0.43 5.83
N ILE A 330 12.37 -0.67 6.21
CA ILE A 330 12.37 -1.19 7.58
C ILE A 330 13.21 -2.47 7.65
N LYS A 331 14.40 -2.36 8.27
CA LYS A 331 15.35 -3.47 8.32
C LYS A 331 14.83 -4.67 9.13
N GLY A 332 15.00 -5.85 8.55
CA GLY A 332 14.64 -7.12 9.19
C GLY A 332 13.15 -7.32 9.38
N THR A 333 12.33 -6.68 8.53
CA THR A 333 10.93 -7.04 8.31
C THR A 333 10.87 -7.89 7.05
N ASN A 334 10.29 -9.10 7.16
CA ASN A 334 9.98 -9.96 6.03
C ASN A 334 8.51 -9.76 5.65
N LEU A 335 8.25 -9.36 4.40
CA LEU A 335 6.91 -9.16 3.86
C LEU A 335 6.15 -10.47 3.64
N PHE A 336 6.85 -11.61 3.55
CA PHE A 336 6.25 -12.94 3.41
C PHE A 336 6.08 -13.68 4.75
N LYS A 337 6.32 -13.03 5.89
CA LYS A 337 6.33 -13.69 7.21
C LYS A 337 5.05 -14.47 7.54
N TYR A 338 3.89 -13.98 7.11
CA TYR A 338 2.59 -14.61 7.37
C TYR A 338 1.85 -14.98 6.08
N ALA A 339 2.54 -14.99 4.95
CA ALA A 339 1.98 -15.47 3.71
C ALA A 339 1.82 -17.00 3.80
N ASN A 340 0.80 -17.54 3.11
CA ASN A 340 0.58 -18.98 3.04
C ASN A 340 1.78 -19.65 2.33
N ALA A 341 2.53 -20.48 3.04
CA ALA A 341 3.73 -21.15 2.53
C ALA A 341 3.42 -22.03 1.32
N HIS A 342 2.33 -22.79 1.35
CA HIS A 342 1.91 -23.65 0.24
C HIS A 342 1.58 -22.83 -1.01
N GLU A 343 0.86 -21.71 -0.86
CA GLU A 343 0.61 -20.81 -1.99
C GLU A 343 1.88 -20.18 -2.55
N LEU A 344 2.85 -19.82 -1.69
CA LEU A 344 4.16 -19.36 -2.15
C LEU A 344 4.88 -20.44 -2.95
N ASP A 345 4.89 -21.69 -2.48
CA ASP A 345 5.56 -22.79 -3.18
C ASP A 345 4.93 -23.09 -4.54
N MET A 346 3.59 -23.08 -4.64
CA MET A 346 2.89 -23.19 -5.92
C MET A 346 3.29 -22.06 -6.88
N VAL A 347 3.39 -20.83 -6.39
CA VAL A 347 3.82 -19.69 -7.22
C VAL A 347 5.30 -19.81 -7.60
N ALA A 348 6.16 -20.31 -6.72
CA ALA A 348 7.55 -20.60 -7.03
C ALA A 348 7.65 -21.60 -8.19
N GLN A 349 6.88 -22.68 -8.17
CA GLN A 349 6.85 -23.66 -9.25
C GLN A 349 6.44 -23.02 -10.58
N LYS A 350 5.33 -22.26 -10.61
CA LYS A 350 4.90 -21.54 -11.83
C LYS A 350 5.97 -20.59 -12.38
N LEU A 351 6.71 -19.92 -11.49
CA LEU A 351 7.81 -19.04 -11.88
C LEU A 351 9.00 -19.84 -12.42
N ALA A 352 9.28 -21.02 -11.88
CA ALA A 352 10.31 -21.92 -12.37
C ALA A 352 9.98 -22.43 -13.78
N ASP A 353 8.75 -22.88 -13.99
CA ASP A 353 8.26 -23.34 -15.30
C ASP A 353 8.34 -22.22 -16.34
N PHE A 354 7.91 -21.01 -15.96
CA PHE A 354 8.04 -19.81 -16.80
C PHE A 354 9.51 -19.51 -17.15
N LEU A 355 10.44 -19.68 -16.23
CA LEU A 355 11.87 -19.43 -16.46
C LEU A 355 12.51 -20.49 -17.36
N GLN A 356 11.99 -21.71 -17.38
CA GLN A 356 12.43 -22.78 -18.28
C GLN A 356 11.90 -22.58 -19.69
N ASN A 357 10.59 -22.30 -19.84
CA ASN A 357 9.93 -22.16 -21.14
C ASN A 357 8.99 -20.94 -21.20
N PRO A 358 9.51 -19.71 -21.32
CA PRO A 358 8.70 -18.49 -21.31
C PRO A 358 7.60 -18.43 -22.38
N ALA A 359 7.83 -19.04 -23.55
CA ALA A 359 6.89 -19.02 -24.67
C ALA A 359 5.64 -19.89 -24.46
N HIS A 360 5.71 -20.90 -23.58
CA HIS A 360 4.59 -21.81 -23.35
C HIS A 360 3.55 -21.24 -22.37
N CYS A 361 3.92 -20.24 -21.57
CA CYS A 361 3.05 -19.69 -20.53
C CYS A 361 2.19 -18.50 -20.99
N ILE A 362 2.42 -17.97 -22.19
CA ILE A 362 1.77 -16.74 -22.70
C ILE A 362 0.76 -17.04 -23.82
N ASN A 363 0.80 -18.25 -24.39
CA ASN A 363 -0.12 -18.69 -25.45
C ASN A 363 -1.49 -19.08 -24.90
#